data_AF-A0A3L6DKP1-F1
#
_entry.id   AF-A0A3L6DKP1-F1
#
_cell.length_a   1.000
_cell.length_b   1.000
_cell.length_c   1.000
_cell.angle_alpha   90.00
_cell.angle_beta   90.00
_cell.angle_gamma   90.00
#
_symmetry.space_group_name_H-M   'P 1'
#
loop_
_entity.id
_entity.type
_entity.pdbx_description
1 polymer ?
#
loop_
_entity_poly.entity_id
_entity_poly.type
_entity_poly.pdbx_seq_one_letter_code
_entity_poly.pdbx_strand_id
1 'polypeptide(L)'
;MSSEEARASFSELVVGSPTRTEGETYSSGDMSSEEGAHVTCFTEDLHDVTLHFQIVRFSKQIYVWVGCNTAKFGHLYAAATTRPDNRVSVTSVLGGTSDNTGSSMARRLVLKTGLNIVLACNIPKDSPILEAAAERKLVEKLKGLGYIKTPAVGANTSSAQ
;
A
#
# COMPACT_ATOMS: atom_id res chain seq x y z
N MET A 1 -5.63 -23.50 31.31
CA MET A 1 -6.12 -23.94 29.99
C MET A 1 -5.27 -23.24 28.97
N SER A 2 -4.45 -24.02 28.25
CA SER A 2 -3.51 -23.52 27.23
C SER A 2 -4.28 -23.14 25.97
N SER A 3 -3.95 -21.99 25.39
CA SER A 3 -4.52 -21.52 24.13
C SER A 3 -3.36 -21.22 23.18
N GLU A 4 -2.65 -22.27 22.81
CA GLU A 4 -1.76 -22.28 21.64
C GLU A 4 -2.59 -22.56 20.37
N GLU A 5 -2.02 -22.17 19.23
CA GLU A 5 -2.47 -22.42 17.85
C GLU A 5 -3.48 -21.44 17.23
N ALA A 6 -2.90 -20.45 16.53
CA ALA A 6 -3.23 -20.19 15.12
C ALA A 6 -2.12 -19.32 14.48
N ARG A 7 -0.92 -19.87 14.34
CA ARG A 7 0.08 -19.36 13.37
C ARG A 7 -0.09 -20.17 12.08
N ALA A 8 -1.14 -19.84 11.32
CA ALA A 8 -1.25 -20.36 9.95
C ALA A 8 -0.12 -19.74 9.11
N SER A 9 0.90 -20.54 8.81
CA SER A 9 1.97 -20.20 7.88
C SER A 9 1.39 -20.24 6.47
N PHE A 10 1.27 -19.08 5.82
CA PHE A 10 0.67 -18.93 4.50
C PHE A 10 1.54 -19.45 3.33
N SER A 11 2.64 -20.16 3.63
CA SER A 11 3.66 -20.58 2.66
C SER A 11 3.32 -21.84 1.86
N GLU A 12 2.14 -22.47 2.04
CA GLU A 12 1.87 -23.82 1.50
C GLU A 12 1.15 -23.88 0.13
N LEU A 13 0.89 -22.76 -0.54
CA LEU A 13 0.28 -22.76 -1.88
C LEU A 13 1.34 -22.64 -2.99
N VAL A 14 2.15 -23.68 -3.19
CA VAL A 14 2.92 -23.90 -4.43
C VAL A 14 2.50 -25.24 -5.03
N VAL A 15 1.76 -25.18 -6.13
CA VAL A 15 1.38 -26.35 -6.93
C VAL A 15 2.18 -26.32 -8.23
N GLY A 16 3.09 -27.29 -8.37
CA GLY A 16 3.47 -27.91 -9.65
C GLY A 16 4.72 -27.35 -10.37
N SER A 17 5.77 -28.16 -10.43
CA SER A 17 6.73 -28.25 -11.55
C SER A 17 6.55 -29.66 -12.20
N PRO A 18 7.19 -30.07 -13.33
CA PRO A 18 8.24 -29.40 -14.13
C PRO A 18 8.11 -29.57 -15.68
N THR A 19 8.96 -28.88 -16.47
CA THR A 19 9.83 -29.52 -17.49
C THR A 19 10.88 -28.55 -18.04
N ARG A 20 12.13 -29.05 -18.16
CA ARG A 20 13.35 -28.37 -18.65
C ARG A 20 13.30 -28.02 -20.14
N THR A 21 14.01 -26.97 -20.53
CA THR A 21 14.95 -26.99 -21.68
C THR A 21 15.99 -25.89 -21.51
N GLU A 22 17.23 -26.21 -21.92
CA GLU A 22 18.50 -25.54 -21.68
C GLU A 22 18.73 -24.33 -22.60
N GLY A 23 19.57 -23.38 -22.18
CA GLY A 23 20.22 -22.43 -23.09
C GLY A 23 20.57 -21.06 -22.52
N GLU A 24 21.86 -20.86 -22.29
CA GLU A 24 22.60 -19.59 -22.29
C GLU A 24 22.71 -18.75 -21.01
N THR A 25 23.98 -18.58 -20.64
CA THR A 25 24.54 -17.81 -19.54
C THR A 25 24.33 -16.31 -19.74
N TYR A 26 23.61 -15.69 -18.83
CA TYR A 26 23.79 -14.29 -18.46
C TYR A 26 23.96 -14.25 -16.94
N SER A 27 25.11 -13.76 -16.50
CA SER A 27 25.40 -13.45 -15.10
C SER A 27 24.39 -12.41 -14.62
N SER A 28 23.26 -12.91 -14.14
CA SER A 28 22.18 -12.15 -13.54
C SER A 28 22.25 -12.44 -12.06
N GLY A 29 22.51 -11.39 -11.28
CA GLY A 29 22.49 -11.47 -9.84
C GLY A 29 21.18 -12.11 -9.42
N ASP A 30 21.29 -13.31 -8.87
CA ASP A 30 20.21 -14.07 -8.29
C ASP A 30 19.62 -13.24 -7.14
N MET A 31 18.51 -12.57 -7.43
CA MET A 31 17.58 -12.05 -6.42
C MET A 31 16.38 -12.99 -6.40
N SER A 32 16.64 -14.26 -6.13
CA SER A 32 15.66 -15.19 -5.58
C SER A 32 15.27 -14.77 -4.15
N SER A 33 14.61 -13.63 -4.03
CA SER A 33 13.98 -13.21 -2.78
C SER A 33 12.48 -13.24 -2.99
N GLU A 34 11.91 -14.41 -2.70
CA GLU A 34 10.50 -14.73 -2.47
C GLU A 34 9.49 -13.76 -3.10
N GLU A 35 8.91 -14.16 -4.24
CA GLU A 35 7.76 -13.53 -4.87
C GLU A 35 6.47 -13.75 -4.04
N GLY A 36 6.51 -13.34 -2.78
CA GLY A 36 5.44 -13.39 -1.80
C GLY A 36 4.95 -11.99 -1.45
N ALA A 37 3.69 -11.87 -1.03
CA ALA A 37 3.16 -10.59 -0.58
C ALA A 37 3.84 -10.15 0.72
N HIS A 38 4.47 -8.98 0.75
CA HIS A 38 5.08 -8.46 1.98
C HIS A 38 4.03 -7.74 2.82
N VAL A 39 3.89 -8.15 4.09
CA VAL A 39 2.95 -7.53 5.04
C VAL A 39 3.73 -6.66 6.03
N THR A 40 3.26 -5.43 6.24
CA THR A 40 3.79 -4.52 7.27
C THR A 40 2.64 -3.97 8.10
N CYS A 41 2.71 -4.16 9.41
CA CYS A 41 1.73 -3.62 10.35
C CYS A 41 2.40 -2.60 11.28
N PHE A 42 1.68 -1.54 11.63
CA PHE A 42 2.13 -0.58 12.64
C PHE A 42 0.93 0.13 13.26
N THR A 43 1.14 0.72 14.43
CA THR A 43 0.11 1.44 15.18
C THR A 43 0.66 2.81 15.57
N GLU A 44 -0.19 3.82 15.54
CA GLU A 44 0.14 5.19 15.92
C GLU A 44 -0.92 5.73 16.88
N ASP A 45 -0.47 6.20 18.04
CA ASP A 45 -1.32 6.88 19.00
C ASP A 45 -1.34 8.38 18.70
N LEU A 46 -2.54 8.94 18.56
CA LEU A 46 -2.78 10.33 18.27
C LEU A 46 -3.79 10.90 19.27
N HIS A 47 -3.26 11.50 20.34
CA HIS A 47 -4.04 11.92 21.51
C HIS A 47 -4.79 10.71 22.11
N ASP A 48 -6.13 10.73 22.12
CA ASP A 48 -7.00 9.67 22.64
C ASP A 48 -7.49 8.69 21.57
N VAL A 49 -6.87 8.73 20.38
CA VAL A 49 -7.23 7.87 19.25
C VAL A 49 -6.03 7.02 18.84
N THR A 50 -6.24 5.71 18.72
CA THR A 50 -5.23 4.79 18.21
C THR A 50 -5.56 4.40 16.78
N LEU A 51 -4.63 4.64 15.87
CA LEU A 51 -4.73 4.24 14.47
C LEU A 51 -3.91 2.97 14.21
N HIS A 52 -4.53 1.98 13.59
CA HIS A 52 -3.87 0.75 13.18
C HIS A 52 -3.74 0.71 11.67
N PHE A 53 -2.57 0.30 11.20
CA PHE A 53 -2.25 0.24 9.79
C PHE A 53 -1.77 -1.16 9.43
N GLN A 54 -2.24 -1.65 8.28
CA GLN A 54 -1.70 -2.84 7.65
C GLN A 54 -1.47 -2.53 6.17
N ILE A 55 -0.27 -2.81 5.68
CA ILE A 55 0.14 -2.64 4.30
C ILE A 55 0.51 -4.02 3.77
N VAL A 56 -0.06 -4.40 2.62
CA VAL A 56 0.29 -5.61 1.91
C VAL A 56 0.78 -5.22 0.52
N ARG A 57 2.06 -5.46 0.26
CA ARG A 57 2.72 -5.15 -1.01
C ARG A 57 2.72 -6.39 -1.90
N PHE A 58 2.15 -6.22 -3.09
CA PHE A 58 2.23 -7.19 -4.21
C PHE A 58 3.21 -6.67 -5.27
N SER A 59 3.33 -7.27 -6.45
CA SER A 59 4.27 -6.80 -7.49
C SER A 59 3.86 -5.45 -8.10
N LYS A 60 2.56 -5.24 -8.39
CA LYS A 60 2.05 -4.02 -9.09
C LYS A 60 0.94 -3.26 -8.35
N GLN A 61 0.59 -3.71 -7.15
CA GLN A 61 -0.42 -3.07 -6.31
C GLN A 61 0.00 -3.05 -4.84
N ILE A 62 -0.66 -2.19 -4.07
CA ILE A 62 -0.58 -2.16 -2.61
C ILE A 62 -2.01 -2.21 -2.08
N TYR A 63 -2.24 -3.12 -1.14
CA TYR A 63 -3.41 -3.06 -0.28
C TYR A 63 -3.04 -2.35 1.01
N VAL A 64 -3.90 -1.45 1.48
CA VAL A 64 -3.76 -0.75 2.75
C VAL A 64 -5.06 -0.89 3.53
N TRP A 65 -4.95 -1.20 4.81
CA TRP A 65 -6.04 -1.10 5.77
C TRP A 65 -5.69 -0.09 6.86
N VAL A 66 -6.65 0.77 7.19
CA VAL A 66 -6.56 1.76 8.27
C VAL A 66 -7.75 1.61 9.21
N GLY A 67 -7.48 1.14 10.41
CA GLY A 67 -8.42 1.07 11.52
C GLY A 67 -8.26 2.23 12.49
N CYS A 68 -9.35 2.58 13.19
CA CYS A 68 -9.38 3.63 14.22
C CYS A 68 -10.07 3.08 15.47
N ASN A 69 -9.35 3.02 16.59
CA ASN A 69 -9.73 2.49 17.92
C ASN A 69 -10.19 1.03 17.97
N THR A 70 -10.71 0.50 16.86
CA THR A 70 -11.25 -0.83 16.70
C THR A 70 -10.82 -1.38 15.35
N ALA A 71 -10.64 -2.71 15.27
CA ALA A 71 -10.26 -3.41 14.05
C ALA A 71 -11.46 -3.61 13.10
N LYS A 72 -12.20 -2.53 12.82
CA LYS A 72 -13.30 -2.56 11.83
C LYS A 72 -12.74 -2.38 10.42
N PHE A 73 -13.31 -3.13 9.48
CA PHE A 73 -12.88 -3.08 8.07
C PHE A 73 -13.19 -1.73 7.41
N GLY A 74 -14.34 -1.12 7.75
CA GLY A 74 -14.75 0.18 7.22
C GLY A 74 -15.18 0.12 5.76
N HIS A 75 -14.87 1.18 5.00
CA HIS A 75 -15.17 1.29 3.59
C HIS A 75 -13.97 0.92 2.73
N LEU A 76 -14.19 0.32 1.56
CA LEU A 76 -13.14 -0.13 0.64
C LEU A 76 -13.15 0.67 -0.66
N TYR A 77 -11.99 1.18 -1.05
CA TYR A 77 -11.78 1.94 -2.29
C TYR A 77 -10.71 1.27 -3.13
N ALA A 78 -10.89 1.27 -4.44
CA ALA A 78 -9.87 0.88 -5.41
C ALA A 78 -9.52 2.09 -6.27
N ALA A 79 -8.22 2.36 -6.42
CA ALA A 79 -7.70 3.48 -7.18
C ALA A 79 -6.55 3.02 -8.09
N ALA A 80 -6.57 3.48 -9.34
CA ALA A 80 -5.56 3.16 -10.34
C ALA A 80 -5.39 4.31 -11.34
N THR A 81 -4.18 4.45 -11.91
CA THR A 81 -3.97 5.33 -13.06
C THR A 81 -4.60 4.71 -14.31
N THR A 82 -5.20 5.56 -15.13
CA THR A 82 -5.84 5.18 -16.39
C THR A 82 -5.13 5.83 -17.56
N ARG A 83 -4.95 5.08 -18.64
CA ARG A 83 -4.40 5.58 -19.91
C ARG A 83 -5.54 6.18 -20.75
N PRO A 84 -5.26 7.14 -21.65
CA PRO A 84 -3.94 7.71 -21.98
C PRO A 84 -3.47 8.86 -21.06
N ASP A 85 -4.37 9.55 -20.36
CA ASP A 85 -4.09 10.82 -19.66
C ASP A 85 -3.52 10.65 -18.24
N ASN A 86 -3.09 9.45 -17.87
CA ASN A 86 -2.61 9.07 -16.53
C ASN A 86 -3.52 9.54 -15.37
N ARG A 87 -4.81 9.75 -15.64
CA ARG A 87 -5.79 10.20 -14.65
C ARG A 87 -6.03 9.08 -13.66
N VAL A 88 -6.07 9.40 -12.38
CA VAL A 88 -6.44 8.42 -11.36
C VAL A 88 -7.96 8.31 -11.28
N SER A 89 -8.44 7.09 -11.55
CA SER A 89 -9.81 6.67 -11.34
C SER A 89 -9.92 6.02 -9.97
N VAL A 90 -10.99 6.34 -9.24
CA VAL A 90 -11.29 5.77 -7.93
C VAL A 90 -12.71 5.25 -7.93
N THR A 91 -12.91 4.08 -7.36
CA THR A 91 -14.24 3.51 -7.14
C THR A 91 -14.38 3.03 -5.71
N SER A 92 -15.60 3.15 -5.18
CA SER A 92 -15.98 2.49 -3.94
C SER A 92 -16.37 1.04 -4.25
N VAL A 93 -15.72 0.09 -3.58
CA VAL A 93 -15.93 -1.35 -3.77
C VAL A 93 -16.88 -1.90 -2.72
N LEU A 94 -16.72 -1.45 -1.46
CA LEU A 94 -17.55 -1.90 -0.34
C LEU A 94 -17.88 -0.73 0.57
N GLY A 95 -19.13 -0.27 0.48
CA GLY A 95 -19.67 0.82 1.29
C GLY A 95 -18.98 2.16 1.03
N GLY A 96 -19.62 3.25 1.45
CA GLY A 96 -19.09 4.60 1.20
C GLY A 96 -19.34 5.09 -0.23
N THR A 97 -19.31 6.41 -0.37
CA THR A 97 -19.58 7.15 -1.61
C THR A 97 -18.27 7.55 -2.31
N SER A 98 -18.29 7.88 -3.61
CA SER A 98 -17.07 8.24 -4.35
C SER A 98 -16.45 9.58 -3.95
N ASP A 99 -17.15 10.41 -3.18
CA ASP A 99 -16.81 11.78 -2.79
C ASP A 99 -16.30 11.91 -1.35
N ASN A 100 -16.02 10.81 -0.65
CA ASN A 100 -15.54 10.87 0.72
C ASN A 100 -14.00 10.88 0.86
N THR A 101 -13.51 11.10 2.08
CA THR A 101 -12.06 11.22 2.32
C THR A 101 -11.26 9.98 1.95
N GLY A 102 -11.84 8.78 2.12
CA GLY A 102 -11.18 7.52 1.76
C GLY A 102 -10.89 7.42 0.27
N SER A 103 -11.83 7.82 -0.59
CA SER A 103 -11.61 7.85 -2.04
C SER A 103 -10.52 8.87 -2.43
N SER A 104 -10.53 10.04 -1.78
CA SER A 104 -9.54 11.10 -2.01
C SER A 104 -8.14 10.69 -1.54
N MET A 105 -8.03 9.98 -0.41
CA MET A 105 -6.79 9.43 0.11
C MET A 105 -6.23 8.38 -0.84
N ALA A 106 -7.06 7.41 -1.26
CA ALA A 106 -6.66 6.39 -2.24
C ALA A 106 -6.12 7.03 -3.53
N ARG A 107 -6.81 8.08 -4.02
CA ARG A 107 -6.36 8.86 -5.19
C ARG A 107 -4.95 9.42 -5.02
N ARG A 108 -4.70 10.10 -3.89
CA ARG A 108 -3.41 10.73 -3.60
C ARG A 108 -2.30 9.71 -3.42
N LEU A 109 -2.60 8.56 -2.83
CA LEU A 109 -1.63 7.46 -2.68
C LEU A 109 -1.20 6.89 -4.03
N VAL A 110 -2.12 6.70 -4.98
CA VAL A 110 -1.77 6.28 -6.34
C VAL A 110 -0.83 7.31 -7.00
N LEU A 111 -1.14 8.61 -6.88
CA LEU A 111 -0.29 9.66 -7.45
C LEU A 111 1.12 9.69 -6.82
N LYS A 112 1.23 9.41 -5.51
CA LYS A 112 2.51 9.41 -4.79
C LYS A 112 3.35 8.16 -5.04
N THR A 113 2.71 7.00 -5.16
CA THR A 113 3.39 5.70 -5.29
C THR A 113 3.59 5.28 -6.74
N GLY A 114 2.72 5.74 -7.65
CA GLY A 114 2.64 5.23 -9.02
C GLY A 114 2.10 3.80 -9.12
N LEU A 115 1.49 3.27 -8.04
CA LEU A 115 0.98 1.91 -7.95
C LEU A 115 -0.54 1.91 -7.80
N ASN A 116 -1.18 0.80 -8.19
CA ASN A 116 -2.60 0.59 -7.92
C ASN A 116 -2.80 0.41 -6.41
N ILE A 117 -3.76 1.13 -5.85
CA ILE A 117 -4.05 1.12 -4.41
C ILE A 117 -5.44 0.53 -4.17
N VAL A 118 -5.53 -0.42 -3.25
CA VAL A 118 -6.79 -0.81 -2.63
C VAL A 118 -6.73 -0.38 -1.17
N LEU A 119 -7.61 0.53 -0.75
CA LEU A 119 -7.62 1.13 0.58
C LEU A 119 -8.91 0.77 1.31
N ALA A 120 -8.79 0.04 2.42
CA ALA A 120 -9.84 -0.09 3.41
C ALA A 120 -9.61 0.94 4.52
N CYS A 121 -10.61 1.76 4.85
CA CYS A 121 -10.47 2.72 5.94
C CYS A 121 -11.75 2.83 6.78
N ASN A 122 -11.57 2.76 8.10
CA ASN A 122 -12.59 3.01 9.11
C ASN A 122 -12.21 4.22 9.96
N ILE A 123 -12.12 5.40 9.35
CA ILE A 123 -11.84 6.65 10.07
C ILE A 123 -13.16 7.45 10.16
N PRO A 124 -13.53 7.99 11.33
CA PRO A 124 -14.71 8.84 11.47
C PRO A 124 -14.63 10.08 10.57
N LYS A 125 -15.69 10.33 9.79
CA LYS A 125 -15.78 11.46 8.85
C LYS A 125 -15.83 12.82 9.54
N ASP A 126 -16.21 12.85 10.82
CA ASP A 126 -16.36 14.09 11.60
C ASP A 126 -15.02 14.67 12.06
N SER A 127 -13.89 14.00 11.77
CA SER A 127 -12.55 14.44 12.16
C SER A 127 -11.58 14.46 10.97
N PRO A 128 -11.63 15.51 10.12
CA PRO A 128 -10.70 15.67 9.00
C PRO A 128 -9.23 15.77 9.45
N ILE A 129 -8.99 16.19 10.69
CA ILE A 129 -7.64 16.22 11.31
C ILE A 129 -7.08 14.81 11.45
N LEU A 130 -7.90 13.85 11.90
CA LEU A 130 -7.49 12.46 12.07
C LEU A 130 -7.22 11.78 10.72
N GLU A 131 -8.05 12.06 9.72
CA GLU A 131 -7.86 11.55 8.35
C GLU A 131 -6.53 12.06 7.75
N ALA A 132 -6.26 13.37 7.89
CA ALA A 132 -5.02 13.96 7.42
C ALA A 132 -3.78 13.42 8.17
N ALA A 133 -3.91 13.17 9.48
CA ALA A 133 -2.85 12.55 10.27
C ALA A 133 -2.59 11.10 9.85
N ALA A 134 -3.64 10.32 9.63
CA ALA A 134 -3.55 8.94 9.16
C ALA A 134 -2.86 8.86 7.80
N GLU A 135 -3.25 9.71 6.85
CA GLU A 135 -2.60 9.77 5.54
C GLU A 135 -1.13 10.16 5.67
N ARG A 136 -0.80 11.14 6.52
CA ARG A 136 0.58 11.59 6.73
C ARG A 136 1.46 10.45 7.23
N LYS A 137 1.01 9.73 8.26
CA LYS A 137 1.73 8.58 8.84
C LYS A 137 1.86 7.43 7.85
N LEU A 138 0.81 7.15 7.09
CA LEU A 138 0.86 6.16 6.02
C LEU A 138 1.89 6.53 4.94
N VAL A 139 1.88 7.78 4.46
CA VAL A 139 2.84 8.26 3.46
C VAL A 139 4.28 8.22 3.98
N GLU A 140 4.50 8.59 5.24
CA GLU A 140 5.80 8.48 5.90
C GLU A 140 6.29 7.04 5.93
N LYS A 141 5.42 6.10 6.31
CA LYS A 141 5.77 4.67 6.31
C LYS A 141 6.05 4.14 4.90
N LEU A 142 5.21 4.47 3.91
CA LEU A 142 5.40 4.08 2.52
C LEU A 142 6.72 4.62 1.93
N LYS A 143 7.15 5.82 2.34
CA LYS A 143 8.48 6.36 2.00
C LYS A 143 9.60 5.55 2.65
N GLY A 144 9.49 5.26 3.95
CA GLY A 144 10.48 4.44 4.67
C GLY A 144 10.61 3.02 4.11
N LEU A 145 9.55 2.47 3.53
CA LEU A 145 9.54 1.18 2.82
C LEU A 145 10.03 1.26 1.36
N GLY A 146 10.34 2.46 0.85
CA GLY A 146 10.81 2.66 -0.52
C GLY A 146 9.73 2.64 -1.60
N TYR A 147 8.44 2.67 -1.24
CA TYR A 147 7.32 2.65 -2.21
C TYR A 147 6.96 4.01 -2.78
N ILE A 148 7.46 5.10 -2.17
CA ILE A 148 7.33 6.45 -2.69
C ILE A 148 8.72 6.93 -3.08
N LYS A 149 8.93 7.11 -4.38
CA LYS A 149 10.18 7.71 -4.88
C LYS A 149 10.15 9.20 -4.57
N THR A 150 11.07 9.66 -3.72
CA THR A 150 11.36 11.09 -3.64
C THR A 150 11.92 11.51 -4.99
N PRO A 151 11.38 12.55 -5.66
CA PRO A 151 12.02 13.08 -6.85
C PRO A 151 13.44 13.48 -6.47
N ALA A 152 14.44 12.84 -7.09
CA ALA A 152 15.83 13.20 -6.90
C ALA A 152 15.96 14.69 -7.22
N VAL A 153 16.46 15.47 -6.26
CA VAL A 153 16.85 16.87 -6.48
C VAL A 153 18.07 16.81 -7.41
N GLY A 154 17.81 16.75 -8.71
CA GLY A 154 18.81 16.78 -9.76
C GLY A 154 19.22 18.23 -10.01
N ALA A 155 20.52 18.49 -9.85
CA ALA A 155 21.19 19.77 -10.02
C ALA A 155 20.86 20.48 -11.34
N ASN A 156 20.23 21.65 -11.25
CA ASN A 156 20.21 22.64 -12.32
C ASN A 156 21.44 23.55 -12.14
N THR A 157 22.65 23.05 -12.41
CA THR A 157 23.78 23.95 -12.64
C THR A 157 23.66 24.49 -14.06
N SER A 158 22.90 25.58 -14.20
CA SER A 158 22.88 26.39 -15.40
C SER A 158 24.26 27.02 -15.58
N SER A 159 25.11 26.41 -16.42
CA SER A 159 26.27 27.07 -16.99
C SER A 159 25.79 28.21 -17.89
N ALA A 160 25.85 29.43 -17.39
CA ALA A 160 25.79 30.62 -18.22
C ALA A 160 27.12 30.74 -18.98
N GLN A 161 27.04 30.78 -20.30
CA GLN A 161 28.13 31.22 -21.17
C GLN A 161 27.56 32.27 -22.13
#